data_AF-W9WR47-F1
#
_entry.id   AF-W9WR47-F1
#
_cell.length_a   1.000
_cell.length_b   1.000
_cell.length_c   1.000
_cell.angle_alpha   90.00
_cell.angle_beta   90.00
_cell.angle_gamma   90.00
#
_symmetry.space_group_name_H-M   'P 1'
#
loop_
_entity.id
_entity.type
_entity.pdbx_description
1 polymer ?
#
loop_
_entity_poly.entity_id
_entity_poly.type
_entity_poly.pdbx_seq_one_letter_code
_entity_poly.pdbx_strand_id
1 'polypeptide(L)'
;MDHLFDDEDLQATGLKLPTTAWLGFDHDTTQSYGVVDFETYPLLRGWTQAELLDLTFGRLSRSVSYTLSMLQSWFTLGFLEATFRQRFRTRDFVSGDQVFRTRFLRQFTKEKIGEVYDMPDAEVVQFLEALDEAQKMVYQWTVKLELQGNKTSKDLKEERIAPTMRLCTLIGEAIRHFQDVSSMICLSWLKREGPSWRYSDLNRNLLIQQLVKKGWCPSTFELLFKTSHSTIELAALLEAKDLKSGRHQGCTKNSCIAYQLLEETYQTSHVDSSCACSFIAAPPHRLATILRQGEVPVLNLDALLDDSNEETVTSLKGKANVIAFSHVWSDGPRQPC
;
A
#
# COMPACT_ATOMS: atom_id res chain seq x y z
N MET A 1 5.29 -1.75 -10.38
CA MET A 1 3.85 -2.07 -10.44
C MET A 1 3.60 -3.44 -11.04
N ASP A 2 4.21 -3.79 -12.17
CA ASP A 2 4.07 -5.11 -12.79
C ASP A 2 4.65 -6.27 -11.94
N HIS A 3 5.36 -6.01 -10.84
CA HIS A 3 5.66 -7.06 -9.86
C HIS A 3 4.45 -7.50 -9.02
N LEU A 4 3.32 -6.78 -9.09
CA LEU A 4 2.11 -7.10 -8.34
C LEU A 4 1.15 -8.03 -9.10
N PHE A 5 1.35 -8.19 -10.41
CA PHE A 5 0.47 -8.93 -11.30
C PHE A 5 1.28 -9.94 -12.08
N ASP A 6 0.70 -11.08 -12.44
CA ASP A 6 1.28 -11.93 -13.48
C ASP A 6 0.58 -11.69 -14.82
N ASP A 7 1.12 -12.29 -15.88
CA ASP A 7 0.56 -12.12 -17.21
C ASP A 7 -0.87 -12.68 -17.30
N GLU A 8 -1.21 -13.69 -16.49
CA GLU A 8 -2.57 -14.23 -16.39
C GLU A 8 -3.52 -13.22 -15.74
N ASP A 9 -3.12 -12.61 -14.62
CA ASP A 9 -3.87 -11.54 -13.96
C ASP A 9 -4.14 -10.37 -14.91
N LEU A 10 -3.13 -9.93 -15.66
CA LEU A 10 -3.27 -8.80 -16.60
C LEU A 10 -4.18 -9.15 -17.78
N GLN A 11 -4.12 -10.38 -18.27
CA GLN A 11 -5.02 -10.87 -19.32
C GLN A 11 -6.46 -10.98 -18.82
N ALA A 12 -6.67 -11.55 -17.64
CA ALA A 12 -7.99 -11.75 -17.05
C ALA A 12 -8.67 -10.43 -16.68
N THR A 13 -7.90 -9.45 -16.20
CA THR A 13 -8.43 -8.16 -15.75
C THR A 13 -8.45 -7.09 -16.85
N GLY A 14 -7.67 -7.27 -17.92
CA GLY A 14 -7.51 -6.26 -18.98
C GLY A 14 -6.86 -4.95 -18.51
N LEU A 15 -6.22 -4.94 -17.34
CA LEU A 15 -5.64 -3.73 -16.76
C LEU A 15 -4.43 -3.24 -17.57
N LYS A 16 -4.41 -1.94 -17.86
CA LYS A 16 -3.27 -1.27 -18.49
C LYS A 16 -2.41 -0.60 -17.43
N LEU A 17 -1.26 -1.21 -17.14
CA LEU A 17 -0.32 -0.68 -16.15
C LEU A 17 0.37 0.61 -16.65
N PRO A 18 0.61 1.61 -15.79
CA PRO A 18 1.39 2.78 -16.14
C PRO A 18 2.84 2.38 -16.44
N THR A 19 3.38 2.87 -17.54
CA THR A 19 4.76 2.60 -17.98
C THR A 19 5.68 3.74 -17.62
N THR A 20 6.89 3.42 -17.18
CA THR A 20 7.96 4.41 -16.98
C THR A 20 9.07 4.15 -18.00
N ALA A 21 9.42 5.15 -18.80
CA ALA A 21 10.51 5.03 -19.77
C ALA A 21 11.87 4.90 -19.05
N TRP A 22 12.73 4.04 -19.57
CA TRP A 22 14.15 3.99 -19.21
C TRP A 22 14.88 5.15 -19.87
N LEU A 23 15.67 5.88 -19.08
CA LEU A 23 16.37 7.08 -19.50
C LEU A 23 17.77 6.79 -20.07
N GLY A 24 18.12 5.51 -20.26
CA GLY A 24 19.30 5.11 -21.03
C GLY A 24 20.64 5.28 -20.32
N PHE A 25 20.67 5.33 -18.98
CA PHE A 25 21.94 5.34 -18.28
C PHE A 25 22.68 4.02 -18.48
N ASP A 26 23.99 4.09 -18.73
CA ASP A 26 24.81 2.88 -18.88
C ASP A 26 25.08 2.25 -17.51
N HIS A 27 24.12 1.43 -17.06
CA HIS A 27 24.25 0.69 -15.81
C HIS A 27 25.19 -0.51 -15.96
N ASP A 28 25.14 -1.16 -17.13
CA ASP A 28 25.77 -2.46 -17.42
C ASP A 28 27.20 -2.36 -17.98
N THR A 29 27.68 -1.16 -18.33
CA THR A 29 29.00 -0.79 -18.88
C THR A 29 30.02 -1.92 -19.05
N THR A 30 30.77 -1.89 -20.16
CA THR A 30 31.91 -2.78 -20.43
C THR A 30 32.99 -2.85 -19.34
N GLN A 31 33.08 -1.85 -18.46
CA GLN A 31 33.92 -1.89 -17.26
C GLN A 31 33.14 -2.52 -16.10
N SER A 32 33.59 -3.68 -15.62
CA SER A 32 32.95 -4.42 -14.54
C SER A 32 33.04 -3.66 -13.21
N TYR A 33 32.04 -2.84 -12.90
CA TYR A 33 31.88 -2.23 -11.59
C TYR A 33 31.41 -3.27 -10.56
N GLY A 34 32.02 -3.26 -9.37
CA GLY A 34 31.57 -4.10 -8.26
C GLY A 34 30.24 -3.65 -7.67
N VAL A 35 29.59 -4.54 -6.93
CA VAL A 35 28.44 -4.19 -6.07
C VAL A 35 28.94 -3.35 -4.92
N VAL A 36 28.32 -2.20 -4.69
CA VAL A 36 28.74 -1.21 -3.67
C VAL A 36 27.53 -0.70 -2.89
N ASP A 37 27.80 -0.02 -1.78
CA ASP A 37 26.78 0.70 -1.02
C ASP A 37 26.10 1.79 -1.87
N PHE A 38 24.90 2.19 -1.43
CA PHE A 38 24.05 3.12 -2.17
C PHE A 38 24.78 4.42 -2.54
N GLU A 39 25.43 5.11 -1.60
CA GLU A 39 26.10 6.40 -1.89
C GLU A 39 27.37 6.26 -2.73
N THR A 40 27.99 5.07 -2.73
CA THR A 40 29.20 4.77 -3.51
C THR A 40 28.87 4.52 -4.99
N TYR A 41 27.64 4.11 -5.29
CA TYR A 41 27.17 3.82 -6.65
C TYR A 41 27.47 4.94 -7.67
N PRO A 42 27.08 6.20 -7.45
CA PRO A 42 27.37 7.29 -8.38
C PRO A 42 28.88 7.63 -8.43
N LEU A 43 29.58 7.52 -7.30
CA LEU A 43 31.02 7.82 -7.21
C LEU A 43 31.85 6.88 -8.10
N LEU A 44 31.52 5.59 -8.05
CA LEU A 44 32.17 4.57 -8.88
C LEU A 44 31.93 4.80 -10.38
N ARG A 45 30.88 5.54 -10.73
CA ARG A 45 30.49 5.92 -12.09
C ARG A 45 30.85 7.38 -12.41
N GLY A 46 31.92 7.84 -11.78
CA GLY A 46 32.61 9.07 -12.11
C GLY A 46 31.99 10.34 -11.53
N TRP A 47 31.01 10.24 -10.63
CA TRP A 47 30.58 11.41 -9.85
C TRP A 47 31.59 11.71 -8.73
N THR A 48 31.68 12.97 -8.34
CA THR A 48 32.48 13.40 -7.19
C THR A 48 31.60 13.65 -5.97
N GLN A 49 32.20 13.66 -4.79
CA GLN A 49 31.50 14.03 -3.56
C GLN A 49 30.93 15.47 -3.62
N ALA A 50 31.62 16.38 -4.31
CA ALA A 50 31.14 17.75 -4.49
C ALA A 50 29.86 17.79 -5.35
N GLU A 51 29.78 16.98 -6.39
CA GLU A 51 28.58 16.87 -7.23
C GLU A 51 27.39 16.25 -6.46
N LEU A 52 27.65 15.25 -5.61
CA LEU A 52 26.61 14.71 -4.72
C LEU A 52 26.14 15.75 -3.71
N LEU A 53 27.06 16.53 -3.14
CA LEU A 53 26.71 17.61 -2.23
C LEU A 53 25.86 18.67 -2.92
N ASP A 54 26.23 19.11 -4.13
CA ASP A 54 25.44 20.04 -4.94
C ASP A 54 24.03 19.53 -5.20
N LEU A 55 23.88 18.23 -5.50
CA LEU A 55 22.59 17.58 -5.69
C LEU A 55 21.69 17.70 -4.43
N THR A 56 22.26 17.56 -3.22
CA THR A 56 21.48 17.75 -1.97
C THR A 56 20.97 19.18 -1.77
N PHE A 57 21.58 20.16 -2.44
CA PHE A 57 21.13 21.55 -2.49
C PHE A 57 20.30 21.89 -3.73
N GLY A 58 19.91 20.88 -4.53
CA GLY A 58 19.12 21.07 -5.73
C GLY A 58 19.88 21.73 -6.89
N ARG A 59 21.22 21.70 -6.86
CA ARG A 59 22.09 22.21 -7.92
C ARG A 59 22.56 21.06 -8.81
N LEU A 60 22.61 21.30 -10.13
CA LEU A 60 23.10 20.34 -11.09
C LEU A 60 24.47 20.75 -11.62
N SER A 61 25.49 19.95 -11.29
CA SER A 61 26.85 20.12 -11.84
C SER A 61 27.00 19.50 -13.25
N ARG A 62 26.01 18.69 -13.67
CA ARG A 62 25.96 18.00 -14.97
C ARG A 62 24.67 18.33 -15.72
N SER A 63 24.59 17.91 -16.99
CA SER A 63 23.37 18.11 -17.78
C SER A 63 22.15 17.46 -17.11
N VAL A 64 20.97 18.06 -17.31
CA VAL A 64 19.70 17.56 -16.75
C VAL A 64 19.45 16.12 -17.19
N SER A 65 19.58 15.84 -18.50
CA SER A 65 19.33 14.50 -19.05
C SER A 65 20.24 13.45 -18.44
N TYR A 66 21.56 13.72 -18.37
CA TYR A 66 22.51 12.81 -17.76
C TYR A 66 22.19 12.58 -16.28
N THR A 67 21.91 13.65 -15.54
CA THR A 67 21.55 13.55 -14.11
C THR A 67 20.29 12.71 -13.91
N LEU A 68 19.22 12.93 -14.67
CA LEU A 68 17.99 12.17 -14.53
C LEU A 68 18.20 10.68 -14.86
N SER A 69 18.97 10.38 -15.90
CA SER A 69 19.30 8.99 -16.24
C SER A 69 20.12 8.31 -15.14
N MET A 70 21.13 8.99 -14.58
CA MET A 70 21.90 8.50 -13.44
C MET A 70 21.01 8.28 -12.22
N LEU A 71 20.17 9.26 -11.86
CA LEU A 71 19.23 9.13 -10.74
C LEU A 71 18.30 7.94 -10.93
N GLN A 72 17.77 7.74 -12.14
CA GLN A 72 16.92 6.59 -12.42
C GLN A 72 17.66 5.28 -12.20
N SER A 73 18.88 5.14 -12.73
CA SER A 73 19.70 3.95 -12.52
C SER A 73 20.08 3.73 -11.06
N TRP A 74 20.49 4.79 -10.37
CA TRP A 74 20.93 4.76 -8.98
C TRP A 74 19.79 4.38 -8.02
N PHE A 75 18.62 5.03 -8.14
CA PHE A 75 17.46 4.81 -7.26
C PHE A 75 16.62 3.58 -7.63
N THR A 76 17.01 2.83 -8.67
CA THR A 76 16.37 1.57 -9.04
C THR A 76 17.34 0.41 -8.92
N LEU A 77 18.24 0.24 -9.88
CA LEU A 77 19.20 -0.85 -9.92
C LEU A 77 20.26 -0.68 -8.83
N GLY A 78 20.82 0.52 -8.66
CA GLY A 78 21.79 0.79 -7.59
C GLY A 78 21.21 0.56 -6.18
N PHE A 79 19.93 0.89 -5.99
CA PHE A 79 19.19 0.56 -4.77
C PHE A 79 19.12 -0.95 -4.56
N LEU A 80 18.62 -1.71 -5.55
CA LEU A 80 18.53 -3.16 -5.47
C LEU A 80 19.89 -3.82 -5.19
N GLU A 81 20.96 -3.36 -5.83
CA GLU A 81 22.31 -3.87 -5.62
C GLU A 81 22.84 -3.60 -4.21
N ALA A 82 22.66 -2.38 -3.70
CA ALA A 82 23.04 -2.01 -2.34
C ALA A 82 22.25 -2.82 -1.30
N THR A 83 20.98 -3.09 -1.59
CA THR A 83 20.06 -3.86 -0.76
C THR A 83 20.42 -5.35 -0.74
N PHE A 84 20.44 -6.02 -1.89
CA PHE A 84 20.61 -7.47 -1.95
C PHE A 84 22.06 -7.93 -2.08
N ARG A 85 23.02 -7.00 -2.12
CA ARG A 85 24.47 -7.28 -2.21
C ARG A 85 24.84 -8.18 -3.40
N GLN A 86 24.08 -8.05 -4.48
CA GLN A 86 24.29 -8.79 -5.72
C GLN A 86 24.05 -7.88 -6.92
N ARG A 87 24.55 -8.28 -8.09
CA ARG A 87 24.42 -7.53 -9.34
C ARG A 87 23.05 -7.75 -9.98
N PHE A 88 22.44 -6.69 -10.50
CA PHE A 88 21.23 -6.76 -11.32
C PHE A 88 21.55 -6.22 -12.72
N ARG A 89 21.06 -6.85 -13.80
CA ARG A 89 21.34 -6.38 -15.16
C ARG A 89 20.21 -5.51 -15.66
N THR A 90 20.52 -4.50 -16.48
CA THR A 90 19.49 -3.62 -17.07
C THR A 90 18.46 -4.43 -17.85
N ARG A 91 18.88 -5.46 -18.57
CA ARG A 91 18.00 -6.35 -19.36
C ARG A 91 16.94 -7.08 -18.55
N ASP A 92 17.15 -7.26 -17.24
CA ASP A 92 16.19 -7.95 -16.37
C ASP A 92 15.02 -7.02 -16.02
N PHE A 93 15.24 -5.70 -16.11
CA PHE A 93 14.28 -4.66 -15.75
C PHE A 93 13.83 -3.80 -16.93
N VAL A 94 14.52 -3.80 -18.07
CA VAL A 94 14.20 -2.93 -19.20
C VAL A 94 13.78 -3.78 -20.39
N SER A 95 12.56 -3.57 -20.87
CA SER A 95 12.07 -4.23 -22.09
C SER A 95 12.61 -3.57 -23.36
N GLY A 96 12.51 -4.26 -24.50
CA GLY A 96 13.06 -3.80 -25.78
C GLY A 96 12.51 -2.46 -26.29
N ASP A 97 11.36 -2.03 -25.77
CA ASP A 97 10.72 -0.72 -25.99
C ASP A 97 11.25 0.40 -25.06
N GLN A 98 12.36 0.16 -24.36
CA GLN A 98 12.94 1.10 -23.38
C GLN A 98 11.97 1.45 -22.23
N VAL A 99 11.19 0.47 -21.76
CA VAL A 99 10.32 0.64 -20.60
C VAL A 99 10.91 -0.09 -19.39
N PHE A 100 10.96 0.60 -18.26
CA PHE A 100 11.34 0.01 -16.97
C PHE A 100 10.18 -0.82 -16.40
N ARG A 101 10.49 -2.05 -16.05
CA ARG A 101 9.61 -3.13 -15.62
C ARG A 101 10.14 -3.70 -14.32
N THR A 102 9.26 -3.86 -13.35
CA THR A 102 9.56 -4.43 -12.04
C THR A 102 9.22 -5.91 -11.93
N ARG A 103 8.61 -6.54 -12.96
CA ARG A 103 8.22 -7.97 -12.94
C ARG A 103 9.29 -8.93 -12.41
N PHE A 104 10.56 -8.68 -12.74
CA PHE A 104 11.69 -9.49 -12.27
C PHE A 104 11.78 -9.52 -10.74
N LEU A 105 11.41 -8.42 -10.06
CA LEU A 105 11.40 -8.38 -8.59
C LEU A 105 10.48 -9.42 -7.97
N ARG A 106 9.32 -9.71 -8.57
CA ARG A 106 8.40 -10.72 -8.04
C ARG A 106 9.03 -12.11 -8.03
N GLN A 107 9.65 -12.48 -9.16
CA GLN A 107 10.35 -13.75 -9.27
C GLN A 107 11.53 -13.79 -8.29
N PHE A 108 12.37 -12.75 -8.33
CA PHE A 108 13.56 -12.66 -7.51
C PHE A 108 13.26 -12.72 -6.01
N THR A 109 12.29 -11.94 -5.50
CA THR A 109 11.96 -11.96 -4.07
C THR A 109 11.38 -13.29 -3.64
N LYS A 110 10.59 -13.96 -4.49
CA LYS A 110 10.07 -15.31 -4.23
C LYS A 110 11.20 -16.33 -4.09
N GLU A 111 12.16 -16.33 -5.01
CA GLU A 111 13.33 -17.21 -4.95
C GLU A 111 14.19 -16.89 -3.72
N LYS A 112 14.40 -15.60 -3.44
CA LYS A 112 15.20 -15.13 -2.30
C LYS A 112 14.57 -15.47 -0.95
N ILE A 113 13.23 -15.50 -0.84
CA ILE A 113 12.55 -15.97 0.38
C ILE A 113 12.90 -17.44 0.65
N GLY A 114 12.97 -18.27 -0.40
CA GLY A 114 13.42 -19.66 -0.28
C GLY A 114 14.86 -19.75 0.23
N GLU A 115 15.76 -18.94 -0.32
CA GLU A 115 17.15 -18.89 0.18
C GLU A 115 17.22 -18.45 1.65
N VAL A 116 16.45 -17.44 2.05
CA VAL A 116 16.42 -16.95 3.44
C VAL A 116 15.84 -17.99 4.40
N TYR A 117 14.88 -18.80 3.95
CA TYR A 117 14.33 -19.91 4.75
C TYR A 117 15.41 -20.93 5.13
N ASP A 118 16.36 -21.17 4.22
CA ASP A 118 17.45 -22.14 4.40
C ASP A 118 18.68 -21.54 5.11
N MET A 119 18.71 -20.22 5.37
CA MET A 119 19.82 -19.54 6.07
C MET A 119 19.79 -19.77 7.59
N PRO A 120 20.94 -19.84 8.26
CA PRO A 120 21.01 -19.80 9.72
C PRO A 120 20.45 -18.48 10.29
N ASP A 121 19.73 -18.53 11.41
CA ASP A 121 19.08 -17.35 12.03
C ASP A 121 20.01 -16.13 12.19
N ALA A 122 21.27 -16.36 12.59
CA ALA A 122 22.25 -15.28 12.77
C ALA A 122 22.59 -14.58 11.44
N GLU A 123 22.65 -15.33 10.34
CA GLU A 123 22.90 -14.80 9.00
C GLU A 123 21.67 -14.05 8.48
N VAL A 124 20.45 -14.56 8.76
CA VAL A 124 19.20 -13.86 8.45
C VAL A 124 19.14 -12.51 9.13
N VAL A 125 19.47 -12.44 10.43
CA VAL A 125 19.46 -11.18 11.19
C VAL A 125 20.41 -10.15 10.57
N GLN A 126 21.64 -10.55 10.24
CA GLN A 126 22.64 -9.70 9.59
C GLN A 126 22.20 -9.25 8.20
N PHE A 127 21.64 -10.17 7.41
CA PHE A 127 21.12 -9.88 6.08
C PHE A 127 19.98 -8.85 6.14
N LEU A 128 18.99 -9.06 7.03
CA LEU A 128 17.90 -8.13 7.22
C LEU A 128 18.38 -6.76 7.73
N GLU A 129 19.46 -6.71 8.53
CA GLU A 129 20.05 -5.44 9.04
C GLU A 129 20.68 -4.65 7.90
N ALA A 130 21.46 -5.33 7.05
CA ALA A 130 22.02 -4.71 5.85
C ALA A 130 20.93 -4.18 4.92
N LEU A 131 19.81 -4.91 4.78
CA LEU A 131 18.67 -4.45 3.99
C LEU A 131 18.02 -3.18 4.58
N ASP A 132 17.84 -3.13 5.90
CA ASP A 132 17.23 -1.99 6.60
C ASP A 132 18.11 -0.73 6.48
N GLU A 133 19.42 -0.86 6.65
CA GLU A 133 20.36 0.27 6.48
C GLU A 133 20.38 0.80 5.05
N ALA A 134 20.36 -0.10 4.05
CA ALA A 134 20.28 0.32 2.65
C ALA A 134 18.98 1.11 2.38
N GLN A 135 17.83 0.63 2.88
CA GLN A 135 16.55 1.32 2.71
C GLN A 135 16.53 2.69 3.39
N LYS A 136 17.05 2.81 4.63
CA LYS A 136 17.13 4.09 5.33
C LYS A 136 17.93 5.11 4.54
N MET A 137 19.06 4.70 3.99
CA MET A 137 19.91 5.57 3.19
C MET A 137 19.17 6.07 1.94
N VAL A 138 18.54 5.16 1.19
CA VAL A 138 17.77 5.51 -0.01
C VAL A 138 16.62 6.46 0.33
N TYR A 139 15.87 6.16 1.39
CA TYR A 139 14.77 7.01 1.86
C TYR A 139 15.23 8.43 2.25
N GLN A 140 16.37 8.56 2.94
CA GLN A 140 16.92 9.88 3.25
C GLN A 140 17.23 10.69 1.98
N TRP A 141 17.74 10.02 0.95
CA TRP A 141 18.01 10.64 -0.34
C TRP A 141 16.74 11.03 -1.09
N THR A 142 15.69 10.19 -1.09
CA THR A 142 14.41 10.57 -1.71
C THR A 142 13.83 11.80 -1.03
N VAL A 143 13.83 11.86 0.31
CA VAL A 143 13.37 13.04 1.06
C VAL A 143 14.20 14.28 0.72
N LYS A 144 15.53 14.18 0.65
CA LYS A 144 16.39 15.31 0.26
C LYS A 144 16.03 15.82 -1.13
N LEU A 145 15.89 14.94 -2.12
CA LEU A 145 15.60 15.32 -3.50
C LEU A 145 14.20 15.93 -3.66
N GLU A 146 13.19 15.36 -3.00
CA GLU A 146 11.82 15.89 -3.02
C GLU A 146 11.74 17.28 -2.37
N LEU A 147 12.40 17.47 -1.23
CA LEU A 147 12.46 18.79 -0.57
C LEU A 147 13.10 19.86 -1.45
N GLN A 148 14.11 19.50 -2.26
CA GLN A 148 14.71 20.44 -3.20
C GLN A 148 13.88 20.62 -4.47
N GLY A 149 13.19 19.58 -4.93
CA GLY A 149 12.28 19.64 -6.08
C GLY A 149 11.07 20.54 -5.84
N ASN A 150 10.61 20.61 -4.59
CA ASN A 150 9.52 21.48 -4.15
C ASN A 150 9.97 22.94 -3.92
N LYS A 151 11.27 23.14 -3.65
CA LYS A 151 11.88 24.47 -3.62
C LYS A 151 12.18 24.89 -5.05
N THR A 152 12.25 26.20 -5.29
CA THR A 152 12.39 26.87 -6.60
C THR A 152 13.69 26.58 -7.38
N SER A 153 14.23 25.36 -7.33
CA SER A 153 15.31 24.91 -8.22
C SER A 153 14.85 25.06 -9.66
N LYS A 154 15.60 25.85 -10.44
CA LYS A 154 15.35 25.99 -11.89
C LYS A 154 15.64 24.68 -12.64
N ASP A 155 16.51 23.83 -12.08
CA ASP A 155 17.11 22.71 -12.79
C ASP A 155 16.49 21.36 -12.41
N LEU A 156 16.19 21.16 -11.11
CA LEU A 156 15.57 19.95 -10.55
C LEU A 156 14.12 20.20 -10.17
N LYS A 157 13.23 20.31 -11.16
CA LYS A 157 11.79 20.39 -10.91
C LYS A 157 11.24 19.03 -10.48
N GLU A 158 10.28 19.04 -9.55
CA GLU A 158 9.59 17.83 -9.07
C GLU A 158 9.07 16.96 -10.23
N GLU A 159 8.47 17.56 -11.26
CA GLU A 159 7.96 16.87 -12.46
C GLU A 159 8.98 15.96 -13.15
N ARG A 160 10.26 16.33 -13.12
CA ARG A 160 11.33 15.58 -13.80
C ARG A 160 11.78 14.37 -12.99
N ILE A 161 11.78 14.48 -11.66
CA ILE A 161 12.26 13.43 -10.75
C ILE A 161 11.13 12.51 -10.28
N ALA A 162 9.88 12.97 -10.31
CA ALA A 162 8.73 12.24 -9.81
C ALA A 162 8.56 10.82 -10.38
N PRO A 163 8.77 10.55 -11.68
CA PRO A 163 8.69 9.18 -12.20
C PRO A 163 9.75 8.25 -11.59
N THR A 164 10.97 8.74 -11.37
CA THR A 164 12.04 7.99 -10.71
C THR A 164 11.73 7.78 -9.23
N MET A 165 11.27 8.81 -8.53
CA MET A 165 10.88 8.69 -7.11
C MET A 165 9.72 7.70 -6.95
N ARG A 166 8.73 7.72 -7.84
CA ARG A 166 7.64 6.73 -7.87
C ARG A 166 8.16 5.30 -8.00
N LEU A 167 9.09 5.05 -8.93
CA LEU A 167 9.73 3.74 -9.07
C LEU A 167 10.47 3.34 -7.79
N CYS A 168 11.26 4.26 -7.23
CA CYS A 168 12.00 4.05 -5.99
C CYS A 168 11.06 3.67 -4.82
N THR A 169 9.96 4.39 -4.64
CA THR A 169 8.95 4.14 -3.60
C THR A 169 8.35 2.73 -3.76
N LEU A 170 7.98 2.34 -4.98
CA LEU A 170 7.42 1.02 -5.26
C LEU A 170 8.43 -0.12 -5.06
N ILE A 171 9.70 0.10 -5.43
CA ILE A 171 10.77 -0.86 -5.17
C ILE A 171 11.01 -0.98 -3.65
N GLY A 172 11.04 0.15 -2.95
CA GLY A 172 11.22 0.21 -1.50
C GLY A 172 10.12 -0.53 -0.74
N GLU A 173 8.87 -0.35 -1.14
CA GLU A 173 7.73 -1.10 -0.61
C GLU A 173 7.86 -2.61 -0.88
N ALA A 174 8.24 -3.01 -2.10
CA ALA A 174 8.41 -4.43 -2.43
C ALA A 174 9.52 -5.09 -1.58
N ILE A 175 10.63 -4.39 -1.36
CA ILE A 175 11.71 -4.88 -0.47
C ILE A 175 11.20 -4.93 0.98
N ARG A 176 10.40 -3.96 1.41
CA ARG A 176 9.82 -3.96 2.76
C ARG A 176 8.90 -5.15 3.00
N HIS A 177 8.02 -5.45 2.04
CA HIS A 177 7.19 -6.66 2.11
C HIS A 177 8.02 -7.94 2.15
N PHE A 178 9.09 -8.01 1.35
CA PHE A 178 10.04 -9.13 1.42
C PHE A 178 10.67 -9.27 2.81
N GLN A 179 11.10 -8.16 3.43
CA GLN A 179 11.66 -8.17 4.79
C GLN A 179 10.64 -8.63 5.83
N ASP A 180 9.40 -8.13 5.76
CA ASP A 180 8.35 -8.49 6.70
C ASP A 180 8.02 -10.00 6.62
N VAL A 181 7.88 -10.53 5.41
CA VAL A 181 7.66 -11.98 5.20
C VAL A 181 8.85 -12.80 5.70
N SER A 182 10.07 -12.39 5.37
CA SER A 182 11.29 -13.07 5.82
C SER A 182 11.42 -13.08 7.35
N SER A 183 11.08 -11.96 8.01
CA SER A 183 11.12 -11.84 9.46
C SER A 183 10.09 -12.75 10.15
N MET A 184 8.91 -12.91 9.56
CA MET A 184 7.87 -13.82 10.06
C MET A 184 8.29 -15.28 9.98
N ILE A 185 8.94 -15.67 8.87
CA ILE A 185 9.36 -17.04 8.60
C ILE A 185 10.43 -17.50 9.59
N CYS A 186 11.44 -16.67 9.86
CA CYS A 186 12.59 -17.06 10.68
C CYS A 186 12.32 -16.96 12.19
N LEU A 187 11.05 -16.82 12.63
CA LEU A 187 10.64 -16.58 14.03
C LEU A 187 11.43 -15.46 14.73
N SER A 188 12.08 -14.60 13.95
CA SER A 188 12.75 -13.41 14.43
C SER A 188 11.65 -12.39 14.67
N TRP A 189 11.09 -12.36 15.89
CA TRP A 189 10.12 -11.35 16.35
C TRP A 189 10.71 -9.92 16.41
N LEU A 190 11.74 -9.64 15.63
CA LEU A 190 12.30 -8.33 15.40
C LEU A 190 11.29 -7.53 14.57
N LYS A 191 10.33 -6.90 15.26
CA LYS A 191 9.51 -5.85 14.66
C LYS A 191 10.43 -4.67 14.34
N ARG A 192 10.86 -4.57 13.08
CA ARG A 192 11.77 -3.50 12.63
C ARG A 192 10.97 -2.32 12.12
N GLU A 193 11.17 -1.16 12.70
CA GLU A 193 10.63 0.10 12.20
C GLU A 193 11.49 0.57 11.02
N GLY A 194 11.20 0.05 9.83
CA GLY A 194 11.82 0.53 8.59
C GLY A 194 11.25 1.88 8.16
N PRO A 195 11.81 2.50 7.11
CA PRO A 195 11.30 3.77 6.62
C PRO A 195 9.84 3.65 6.16
N SER A 196 9.00 4.59 6.60
CA SER A 196 7.67 4.78 6.03
C SER A 196 7.84 5.44 4.67
N TRP A 197 7.95 4.61 3.63
CA TRP A 197 7.98 5.07 2.24
C TRP A 197 6.81 6.01 1.96
N ARG A 198 7.02 7.02 1.12
CA ARG A 198 6.02 8.04 0.77
C ARG A 198 6.11 8.35 -0.72
N TYR A 199 5.00 8.76 -1.30
CA TYR A 199 5.02 9.40 -2.61
C TYR A 199 5.34 10.88 -2.44
N SER A 200 6.06 11.44 -3.41
CA SER A 200 6.16 12.88 -3.59
C SER A 200 4.77 13.52 -3.69
N ASP A 201 4.66 14.81 -3.38
CA ASP A 201 3.39 15.54 -3.43
C ASP A 201 2.76 15.47 -4.84
N LEU A 202 3.57 15.58 -5.89
CA LEU A 202 3.12 15.42 -7.27
C LEU A 202 2.55 14.03 -7.54
N ASN A 203 3.28 12.96 -7.20
CA ASN A 203 2.78 11.59 -7.41
C ASN A 203 1.50 11.32 -6.61
N ARG A 204 1.46 11.80 -5.37
CA ARG A 204 0.27 11.73 -4.50
C ARG A 204 -0.93 12.43 -5.15
N ASN A 205 -0.74 13.65 -5.64
CA ASN A 205 -1.79 14.44 -6.27
C ASN A 205 -2.26 13.84 -7.59
N LEU A 206 -1.35 13.30 -8.40
CA LEU A 206 -1.69 12.61 -9.65
C LEU A 206 -2.56 11.37 -9.38
N LEU A 207 -2.23 10.57 -8.36
CA LEU A 207 -3.04 9.42 -7.95
C LEU A 207 -4.42 9.85 -7.46
N ILE A 208 -4.50 10.90 -6.63
CA ILE A 208 -5.79 11.45 -6.18
C ILE A 208 -6.63 11.90 -7.37
N GLN A 209 -6.04 12.63 -8.32
CA GLN A 209 -6.75 13.09 -9.52
C GLN A 209 -7.27 11.90 -10.35
N GLN A 210 -6.50 10.83 -10.48
CA GLN A 210 -6.93 9.61 -11.17
C GLN A 210 -8.08 8.91 -10.45
N LEU A 211 -7.98 8.76 -9.12
CA LEU A 211 -9.04 8.19 -8.29
C LEU A 211 -10.33 9.01 -8.40
N VAL A 212 -10.24 10.34 -8.32
CA VAL A 212 -11.39 11.26 -8.53
C VAL A 212 -11.98 11.07 -9.93
N LYS A 213 -11.15 11.03 -10.97
CA LYS A 213 -11.59 10.83 -12.36
C LYS A 213 -12.30 9.48 -12.54
N LYS A 214 -11.88 8.44 -11.81
CA LYS A 214 -12.51 7.11 -11.81
C LYS A 214 -13.67 7.00 -10.83
N GLY A 215 -14.05 8.11 -10.21
CA GLY A 215 -15.19 8.19 -9.31
C GLY A 215 -14.96 7.44 -8.02
N TRP A 216 -13.78 7.45 -7.42
CA TRP A 216 -13.57 6.92 -6.06
C TRP A 216 -14.02 7.93 -5.00
N CYS A 217 -14.55 7.44 -3.87
CA CYS A 217 -15.01 8.28 -2.76
C CYS A 217 -13.83 9.00 -2.06
N PRO A 218 -13.86 10.32 -1.84
CA PRO A 218 -12.76 11.06 -1.20
C PRO A 218 -12.36 10.55 0.18
N SER A 219 -13.29 10.01 0.96
CA SER A 219 -13.02 9.45 2.29
C SER A 219 -12.13 8.20 2.23
N THR A 220 -12.04 7.55 1.07
CA THR A 220 -11.22 6.35 0.89
C THR A 220 -9.77 6.67 0.57
N PHE A 221 -9.45 7.90 0.16
CA PHE A 221 -8.11 8.24 -0.30
C PHE A 221 -7.06 8.09 0.81
N GLU A 222 -7.32 8.67 1.98
CA GLU A 222 -6.40 8.55 3.12
C GLU A 222 -6.31 7.11 3.64
N LEU A 223 -7.38 6.33 3.53
CA LEU A 223 -7.35 4.91 3.87
C LEU A 223 -6.43 4.14 2.91
N LEU A 224 -6.53 4.40 1.60
CA LEU A 224 -5.67 3.79 0.59
C LEU A 224 -4.20 4.16 0.79
N PHE A 225 -3.89 5.43 1.04
CA PHE A 225 -2.52 5.89 1.33
C PHE A 225 -1.94 5.33 2.63
N LYS A 226 -2.78 4.96 3.61
CA LYS A 226 -2.34 4.30 4.85
C LYS A 226 -2.14 2.80 4.70
N THR A 227 -2.73 2.19 3.67
CA THR A 227 -2.67 0.73 3.47
C THR A 227 -1.34 0.33 2.84
N SER A 228 -1.13 0.74 1.59
CA SER A 228 0.12 0.50 0.85
C SER A 228 0.14 1.35 -0.44
N HIS A 229 1.32 1.69 -0.92
CA HIS A 229 1.57 2.40 -2.18
C HIS A 229 1.12 1.58 -3.38
N SER A 230 1.31 0.26 -3.34
CA SER A 230 0.83 -0.68 -4.34
C SER A 230 -0.70 -0.77 -4.38
N THR A 231 -1.36 -0.72 -3.23
CA THR A 231 -2.84 -0.75 -3.14
C THR A 231 -3.46 0.49 -3.78
N ILE A 232 -2.94 1.68 -3.50
CA ILE A 232 -3.49 2.90 -4.10
C ILE A 232 -3.25 2.94 -5.61
N GLU A 233 -2.10 2.46 -6.07
CA GLU A 233 -1.81 2.36 -7.50
C GLU A 233 -2.76 1.39 -8.21
N LEU A 234 -3.03 0.22 -7.61
CA LEU A 234 -4.06 -0.70 -8.11
C LEU A 234 -5.44 -0.03 -8.10
N ALA A 235 -5.82 0.64 -7.01
CA ALA A 235 -7.11 1.34 -6.94
C ALA A 235 -7.24 2.40 -8.05
N ALA A 236 -6.16 3.12 -8.36
CA ALA A 236 -6.11 4.08 -9.47
C ALA A 236 -6.27 3.42 -10.85
N LEU A 237 -6.10 2.10 -10.97
CA LEU A 237 -6.37 1.32 -12.18
C LEU A 237 -7.82 0.82 -12.27
N LEU A 238 -8.50 0.67 -11.16
CA LEU A 238 -9.86 0.14 -11.07
C LEU A 238 -10.94 1.23 -11.20
N GLU A 239 -12.07 0.89 -11.81
CA GLU A 239 -13.27 1.73 -11.78
C GLU A 239 -14.01 1.57 -10.45
N ALA A 240 -14.46 2.69 -9.88
CA ALA A 240 -15.30 2.65 -8.68
C ALA A 240 -16.73 2.22 -9.04
N LYS A 241 -17.07 0.97 -8.72
CA LYS A 241 -18.37 0.39 -9.04
C LYS A 241 -19.55 1.11 -8.36
N ASP A 242 -19.36 1.59 -7.13
CA ASP A 242 -20.45 2.08 -6.27
C ASP A 242 -20.94 3.50 -6.60
N LEU A 243 -20.17 4.27 -7.38
CA LEU A 243 -20.40 5.70 -7.58
C LEU A 243 -21.33 6.05 -8.75
N LYS A 244 -21.72 5.07 -9.58
CA LYS A 244 -22.84 5.24 -10.55
C LYS A 244 -24.18 5.54 -9.89
N SER A 245 -24.30 5.27 -8.59
CA SER A 245 -25.51 5.48 -7.80
C SER A 245 -25.71 6.92 -7.31
N GLY A 246 -24.73 7.83 -7.49
CA GLY A 246 -24.82 9.22 -7.02
C GLY A 246 -24.69 9.41 -5.49
N ARG A 247 -24.69 8.32 -4.71
CA ARG A 247 -24.69 8.33 -3.23
C ARG A 247 -23.51 9.04 -2.57
N HIS A 248 -22.42 9.27 -3.31
CA HIS A 248 -21.19 9.84 -2.74
C HIS A 248 -20.96 11.33 -3.07
N GLN A 249 -21.91 12.04 -3.70
CA GLN A 249 -21.72 13.43 -4.13
C GLN A 249 -21.39 14.41 -2.99
N GLY A 250 -21.79 14.12 -1.74
CA GLY A 250 -21.47 14.92 -0.55
C GLY A 250 -20.36 14.33 0.33
N CYS A 251 -19.61 13.32 -0.13
CA CYS A 251 -18.52 12.75 0.67
C CYS A 251 -17.35 13.73 0.77
N THR A 252 -16.70 13.76 1.93
CA THR A 252 -15.47 14.53 2.17
C THR A 252 -14.30 13.60 2.41
N LYS A 253 -13.08 14.13 2.51
CA LYS A 253 -11.89 13.34 2.88
C LYS A 253 -12.03 12.68 4.27
N ASN A 254 -12.88 13.22 5.13
CA ASN A 254 -13.02 12.80 6.51
C ASN A 254 -14.29 11.99 6.79
N SER A 255 -15.27 12.00 5.86
CA SER A 255 -16.53 11.27 6.07
C SER A 255 -17.16 10.82 4.76
N CYS A 256 -17.64 9.56 4.76
CA CYS A 256 -18.43 8.99 3.67
C CYS A 256 -19.92 9.09 4.02
N ILE A 257 -20.65 9.99 3.36
CA ILE A 257 -22.09 10.13 3.60
C ILE A 257 -22.90 8.93 3.06
N ALA A 258 -22.38 8.23 2.04
CA ALA A 258 -23.11 7.17 1.33
C ALA A 258 -23.38 5.93 2.18
N TYR A 259 -22.52 5.69 3.17
CA TYR A 259 -22.61 4.55 4.08
C TYR A 259 -22.90 4.99 5.52
N GLN A 260 -23.34 6.22 5.69
CA GLN A 260 -23.72 6.75 7.00
C GLN A 260 -25.22 6.52 7.18
N LEU A 261 -25.58 5.73 8.19
CA LEU A 261 -26.95 5.57 8.62
C LEU A 261 -27.37 6.85 9.36
N LEU A 262 -28.36 7.55 8.84
CA LEU A 262 -29.04 8.63 9.55
C LEU A 262 -30.19 8.01 10.33
N GLU A 263 -29.98 7.74 11.63
CA GLU A 263 -30.97 7.09 12.50
C GLU A 263 -32.36 7.73 12.42
N GLU A 264 -32.43 9.06 12.26
CA GLU A 264 -33.69 9.82 12.13
C GLU A 264 -34.52 9.44 10.89
N THR A 265 -33.86 8.95 9.83
CA THR A 265 -34.50 8.66 8.53
C THR A 265 -34.40 7.20 8.14
N TYR A 266 -33.63 6.40 8.89
CA TYR A 266 -33.44 5.00 8.58
C TYR A 266 -34.69 4.19 8.90
N GLN A 267 -35.26 3.56 7.88
CA GLN A 267 -36.36 2.62 8.02
C GLN A 267 -35.91 1.24 7.55
N THR A 268 -36.06 0.25 8.42
CA THR A 268 -35.84 -1.14 8.06
C THR A 268 -36.90 -1.57 7.05
N SER A 269 -36.46 -2.16 5.93
CA SER A 269 -37.37 -2.63 4.89
C SER A 269 -37.79 -4.07 5.18
N HIS A 270 -39.08 -4.35 5.01
CA HIS A 270 -39.57 -5.73 4.99
C HIS A 270 -39.11 -6.46 3.72
N VAL A 271 -38.99 -7.79 3.79
CA VAL A 271 -38.67 -8.63 2.61
C VAL A 271 -39.77 -8.53 1.56
N ASP A 272 -41.03 -8.38 2.00
CA ASP A 272 -42.19 -8.16 1.16
C ASP A 272 -42.80 -6.78 1.46
N SER A 273 -42.98 -5.97 0.42
CA SER A 273 -43.63 -4.65 0.49
C SER A 273 -45.07 -4.67 1.02
N SER A 274 -45.73 -5.84 1.00
CA SER A 274 -47.09 -6.04 1.52
C SER A 274 -47.12 -6.47 3.00
N CYS A 275 -45.96 -6.77 3.60
CA CYS A 275 -45.87 -7.15 5.00
C CYS A 275 -46.08 -5.92 5.90
N ALA A 276 -46.93 -6.07 6.91
CA ALA A 276 -47.25 -5.02 7.89
C ALA A 276 -46.87 -5.46 9.32
N CYS A 277 -45.89 -6.36 9.48
CA CYS A 277 -45.47 -6.79 10.82
C CYS A 277 -44.82 -5.64 11.59
N SER A 278 -44.99 -5.64 12.91
CA SER A 278 -44.34 -4.66 13.77
C SER A 278 -42.84 -4.88 13.80
N PHE A 279 -42.09 -3.79 14.03
CA PHE A 279 -40.67 -3.89 14.30
C PHE A 279 -40.45 -4.52 15.67
N ILE A 280 -39.78 -5.66 15.70
CA ILE A 280 -39.46 -6.38 16.93
C ILE A 280 -38.04 -6.00 17.34
N ALA A 281 -37.91 -5.36 18.50
CA ALA A 281 -36.64 -4.85 19.01
C ALA A 281 -36.33 -5.40 20.39
N ALA A 282 -35.07 -5.74 20.61
CA ALA A 282 -34.57 -6.06 21.94
C ALA A 282 -34.65 -4.82 22.86
N PRO A 283 -35.06 -4.95 24.14
CA PRO A 283 -35.09 -3.84 25.09
C PRO A 283 -33.69 -3.19 25.26
N PRO A 284 -33.45 -1.97 24.77
CA PRO A 284 -32.09 -1.40 24.68
C PRO A 284 -31.45 -1.20 26.06
N HIS A 285 -32.26 -0.82 27.05
CA HIS A 285 -31.80 -0.62 28.41
C HIS A 285 -31.29 -1.92 29.05
N ARG A 286 -31.96 -3.06 28.80
CA ARG A 286 -31.52 -4.36 29.34
C ARG A 286 -30.20 -4.81 28.72
N LEU A 287 -30.07 -4.68 27.40
CA LEU A 287 -28.81 -4.92 26.69
C LEU A 287 -27.68 -4.08 27.26
N ALA A 288 -27.90 -2.77 27.43
CA ALA A 288 -26.90 -1.86 27.99
C ALA A 288 -26.52 -2.21 29.43
N THR A 289 -27.46 -2.65 30.26
CA THR A 289 -27.17 -3.08 31.64
C THR A 289 -26.24 -4.29 31.68
N ILE A 290 -26.54 -5.35 30.92
CA ILE A 290 -25.73 -6.58 30.88
C ILE A 290 -24.33 -6.28 30.32
N LEU A 291 -24.25 -5.51 29.24
CA LEU A 291 -22.96 -5.13 28.64
C LEU A 291 -22.09 -4.30 29.61
N ARG A 292 -22.69 -3.37 30.36
CA ARG A 292 -21.96 -2.58 31.38
C ARG A 292 -21.46 -3.42 32.54
N GLN A 293 -22.07 -4.58 32.80
CA GLN A 293 -21.64 -5.55 33.80
C GLN A 293 -20.51 -6.46 33.28
N GLY A 294 -20.09 -6.32 32.02
CA GLY A 294 -19.07 -7.17 31.40
C GLY A 294 -19.60 -8.56 31.02
N GLU A 295 -20.92 -8.71 30.96
CA GLU A 295 -21.59 -9.97 30.66
C GLU A 295 -22.05 -10.03 29.19
N VAL A 296 -22.32 -11.23 28.69
CA VAL A 296 -22.76 -11.45 27.29
C VAL A 296 -24.30 -11.52 27.26
N PRO A 297 -24.98 -10.58 26.58
CA PRO A 297 -26.43 -10.65 26.43
C PRO A 297 -26.85 -11.78 25.50
N VAL A 298 -27.90 -12.50 25.88
CA VAL A 298 -28.56 -13.56 25.13
C VAL A 298 -30.00 -13.16 24.90
N LEU A 299 -30.40 -13.21 23.63
CA LEU A 299 -31.78 -12.96 23.20
C LEU A 299 -32.56 -14.27 23.17
N ASN A 300 -33.69 -14.32 23.86
CA ASN A 300 -34.66 -15.39 23.73
C ASN A 300 -35.64 -15.01 22.61
N LEU A 301 -35.54 -15.68 21.46
CA LEU A 301 -36.36 -15.38 20.29
C LEU A 301 -37.85 -15.68 20.52
N ASP A 302 -38.18 -16.76 21.23
CA ASP A 302 -39.58 -17.10 21.52
C ASP A 302 -40.21 -16.03 22.41
N ALA A 303 -39.51 -15.64 23.47
CA ALA A 303 -39.95 -14.57 24.37
C ALA A 303 -40.05 -13.20 23.69
N LEU A 304 -39.22 -12.96 22.66
CA LEU A 304 -39.20 -11.74 21.86
C LEU A 304 -40.35 -11.69 20.85
N LEU A 305 -40.73 -12.83 20.27
CA LEU A 305 -41.87 -12.93 19.35
C LEU A 305 -43.22 -12.83 20.08
N ASP A 306 -43.28 -13.29 21.33
CA ASP A 306 -44.48 -13.27 22.17
C ASP A 306 -44.68 -11.96 22.97
N ASP A 307 -43.84 -10.94 22.76
CA ASP A 307 -43.84 -9.64 23.47
C ASP A 307 -43.79 -9.76 25.01
N SER A 308 -43.15 -10.83 25.50
CA SER A 308 -42.99 -11.08 26.93
C SER A 308 -41.79 -10.30 27.48
N ASN A 309 -42.05 -9.31 28.34
CA ASN A 309 -41.09 -8.25 28.68
C ASN A 309 -39.92 -8.66 29.61
N GLU A 310 -40.02 -9.76 30.37
CA GLU A 310 -39.04 -10.06 31.43
C GLU A 310 -37.92 -11.03 31.04
N GLU A 311 -38.13 -11.93 30.08
CA GLU A 311 -37.14 -12.96 29.68
C GLU A 311 -36.51 -12.74 28.29
N THR A 312 -36.88 -11.64 27.61
CA THR A 312 -36.43 -11.35 26.25
C THR A 312 -34.91 -11.28 26.11
N VAL A 313 -34.24 -10.70 27.11
CA VAL A 313 -32.79 -10.49 27.12
C VAL A 313 -32.25 -10.88 28.48
N THR A 314 -31.37 -11.88 28.51
CA THR A 314 -30.75 -12.38 29.73
C THR A 314 -29.23 -12.42 29.57
N SER A 315 -28.52 -12.61 30.69
CA SER A 315 -27.08 -12.81 30.66
C SER A 315 -26.75 -14.28 30.39
N LEU A 316 -25.72 -14.54 29.58
CA LEU A 316 -25.24 -15.88 29.30
C LEU A 316 -24.71 -16.53 30.59
N LYS A 317 -25.42 -17.55 31.07
CA LYS A 317 -25.03 -18.33 32.25
C LYS A 317 -24.44 -19.67 31.86
N GLY A 318 -23.16 -19.87 32.15
CA GLY A 318 -22.47 -21.16 32.00
C GLY A 318 -22.42 -21.68 30.56
N LYS A 319 -22.55 -23.00 30.39
CA LYS A 319 -22.62 -23.64 29.06
C LYS A 319 -24.08 -23.62 28.58
N ALA A 320 -24.38 -22.73 27.63
CA ALA A 320 -25.66 -22.68 26.94
C ALA A 320 -25.47 -22.89 25.43
N ASN A 321 -26.46 -23.52 24.79
CA ASN A 321 -26.50 -23.64 23.33
C ASN A 321 -27.01 -22.30 22.77
N VAL A 322 -26.09 -21.48 22.27
CA VAL A 322 -26.40 -20.16 21.72
C VAL A 322 -25.84 -20.04 20.30
N ILE A 323 -26.53 -19.27 19.47
CA ILE A 323 -26.02 -18.84 18.17
C ILE A 323 -25.42 -17.44 18.36
N ALA A 324 -24.11 -17.33 18.16
CA ALA A 324 -23.42 -16.05 18.26
C ALA A 324 -23.36 -15.37 16.90
N PHE A 325 -23.83 -14.12 16.85
CA PHE A 325 -23.64 -13.24 15.70
C PHE A 325 -22.46 -12.32 16.00
N SER A 326 -21.36 -12.48 15.25
CA SER A 326 -20.14 -11.71 15.50
C SER A 326 -19.98 -10.51 14.57
N HIS A 327 -20.64 -10.51 13.40
CA HIS A 327 -20.45 -9.50 12.36
C HIS A 327 -21.80 -9.21 11.68
N VAL A 328 -22.32 -7.99 11.86
CA VAL A 328 -23.52 -7.50 11.17
C VAL A 328 -23.10 -6.32 10.29
N TRP A 329 -23.28 -6.45 8.97
CA TRP A 329 -22.94 -5.39 8.02
C TRP A 329 -24.00 -4.29 8.06
N SER A 330 -23.65 -3.08 7.64
CA SER A 330 -24.58 -1.95 7.52
C SER A 330 -25.81 -2.24 6.64
N ASP A 331 -25.69 -3.22 5.74
CA ASP A 331 -26.76 -3.69 4.86
C ASP A 331 -27.64 -4.80 5.50
N GLY A 332 -27.37 -5.18 6.77
CA GLY A 332 -27.95 -6.35 7.41
C GLY A 332 -27.27 -7.67 7.02
N PRO A 333 -27.70 -8.81 7.58
CA PRO A 333 -27.23 -10.12 7.16
C PRO A 333 -27.66 -10.38 5.70
N ARG A 334 -26.70 -10.39 4.77
CA ARG A 334 -26.96 -10.92 3.42
C ARG A 334 -27.23 -12.41 3.56
N GLN A 335 -28.43 -12.85 3.18
CA GLN A 335 -28.69 -14.28 2.99
C GLN A 335 -27.69 -14.83 1.96
N PRO A 336 -27.09 -16.00 2.19
CA PRO A 336 -26.46 -16.75 1.12
C PRO A 336 -27.52 -17.05 0.06
N CYS A 337 -27.22 -16.81 -1.22
CA CYS A 337 -28.04 -17.27 -2.34
C CYS A 337 -28.06 -18.80 -2.41
#